data_AF-A0A5B0RA35-F1
#
_entry.id   AF-A0A5B0RA35-F1
#
_cell.length_a   1.000
_cell.length_b   1.000
_cell.length_c   1.000
_cell.angle_alpha   90.00
_cell.angle_beta   90.00
_cell.angle_gamma   90.00
#
_symmetry.space_group_name_H-M   'P 1'
#
loop_
_entity.id
_entity.type
_entity.pdbx_description
1 polymer ?
#
loop_
_entity_poly.entity_id
_entity_poly.type
_entity_poly.pdbx_seq_one_letter_code
_entity_poly.pdbx_strand_id
1 'polypeptide(L)'
;MAEPSDGVPEPDNGLKEQPLELRSQADLIIREFERLQDYDFDSPTDTLIDISIERLRSKKDLLTRLDSSLLPQLQQQCTSLSGLLRRPNHFKNNPDSMFKQISQIQANLRLTFSQIVQTLNEIFPGKIPEPCQRNDQHFNEFKIYRLHRFNDSLRGNIQARLRLLFEDSITFIDNFKLSTARRSDENEFAYLKIDEEIQLTIRYLKGSELSLIWELWKDLIKMSHYELEYLLDQMDPMRPLNQERKSL
;
A
#
# COMPACT_ATOMS: atom_id res chain seq x y z
N MET A 1 0.70 -28.79 -66.67
CA MET A 1 1.23 -27.49 -66.20
C MET A 1 0.46 -27.13 -64.95
N ALA A 2 1.08 -27.34 -63.79
CA ALA A 2 0.50 -27.07 -62.47
C ALA A 2 1.18 -25.82 -61.89
N GLU A 3 0.37 -25.00 -61.21
CA GLU A 3 0.70 -23.70 -60.64
C GLU A 3 1.84 -23.75 -59.61
N PRO A 4 2.59 -22.63 -59.42
CA PRO A 4 3.57 -22.53 -58.35
C PRO A 4 2.89 -22.25 -57.01
N SER A 5 3.14 -23.10 -56.02
CA SER A 5 2.80 -22.90 -54.62
C SER A 5 3.70 -21.82 -54.04
N ASP A 6 3.22 -20.57 -53.97
CA ASP A 6 3.88 -19.52 -53.22
C ASP A 6 3.59 -19.67 -51.73
N GLY A 7 4.66 -19.64 -50.94
CA GLY A 7 4.68 -20.03 -49.53
C GLY A 7 3.73 -19.22 -48.65
N VAL A 8 3.02 -19.96 -47.80
CA VAL A 8 2.37 -19.39 -46.62
C VAL A 8 3.47 -18.86 -45.69
N PRO A 9 3.45 -17.58 -45.28
CA PRO A 9 4.35 -17.10 -44.25
C PRO A 9 3.97 -17.77 -42.92
N GLU A 10 4.92 -18.47 -42.29
CA GLU A 10 4.75 -18.91 -40.91
C GLU A 10 4.44 -17.70 -40.01
N PRO A 11 3.50 -17.81 -39.07
CA PRO A 11 3.30 -16.77 -38.07
C PRO A 11 4.48 -16.79 -37.09
N ASP A 12 5.34 -15.76 -37.15
CA ASP A 12 6.31 -15.45 -36.09
C ASP A 12 5.53 -15.10 -34.81
N ASN A 13 5.17 -16.14 -34.06
CA ASN A 13 4.47 -16.04 -32.79
C ASN A 13 5.44 -16.14 -31.60
N GLY A 14 6.70 -15.72 -31.80
CA GLY A 14 7.68 -15.57 -30.73
C GLY A 14 7.49 -14.22 -30.06
N LEU A 15 6.83 -14.18 -28.90
CA LEU A 15 6.97 -13.07 -27.96
C LEU A 15 8.45 -12.99 -27.57
N LYS A 16 9.22 -12.16 -28.28
CA LYS A 16 10.65 -11.99 -28.02
C LYS A 16 10.81 -11.30 -26.67
N GLU A 17 11.57 -11.97 -25.82
CA GLU A 17 12.06 -11.48 -24.56
C GLU A 17 12.71 -10.08 -24.69
N GLN A 18 12.60 -9.24 -23.65
CA GLN A 18 13.22 -7.91 -23.68
C GLN A 18 14.76 -7.99 -23.79
N PRO A 19 15.42 -7.00 -24.41
CA PRO A 19 16.88 -6.88 -24.43
C PRO A 19 17.55 -7.05 -23.06
N LEU A 20 18.75 -7.64 -23.02
CA LEU A 20 19.47 -7.98 -21.78
C LEU A 20 19.70 -6.79 -20.82
N GLU A 21 19.95 -5.60 -21.36
CA GLU A 21 20.12 -4.36 -20.59
C GLU A 21 18.83 -3.97 -19.86
N LEU A 22 17.69 -4.04 -20.56
CA LEU A 22 16.37 -3.77 -19.99
C LEU A 22 15.98 -4.78 -18.91
N ARG A 23 16.36 -6.04 -19.08
CA ARG A 23 16.20 -7.08 -18.05
C ARG A 23 16.98 -6.76 -16.79
N SER A 24 18.25 -6.37 -16.97
CA SER A 24 19.12 -6.01 -15.85
C SER A 24 18.58 -4.80 -15.10
N GLN A 25 18.03 -3.81 -15.80
CA GLN A 25 17.38 -2.65 -15.19
C GLN A 25 16.08 -3.02 -14.46
N ALA A 26 15.26 -3.88 -15.06
CA ALA A 26 14.06 -4.42 -14.42
C ALA A 26 14.40 -5.15 -13.11
N ASP A 27 15.43 -5.99 -13.10
CA ASP A 27 15.87 -6.73 -11.92
C ASP A 27 16.45 -5.82 -10.82
N LEU A 28 17.04 -4.68 -11.19
CA LEU A 28 17.43 -3.65 -10.21
C LEU A 28 16.19 -3.00 -9.59
N ILE A 29 15.21 -2.62 -10.39
CA ILE A 29 13.97 -2.02 -9.90
C ILE A 29 13.20 -2.98 -9.00
N ILE A 30 13.08 -4.25 -9.39
CA ILE A 30 12.43 -5.28 -8.56
C ILE A 30 13.10 -5.36 -7.18
N ARG A 31 14.44 -5.46 -7.15
CA ARG A 31 15.20 -5.50 -5.88
C ARG A 31 15.01 -4.27 -5.02
N GLU A 32 14.87 -3.09 -5.61
CA GLU A 32 14.59 -1.89 -4.84
C GLU A 32 13.16 -1.89 -4.26
N PHE A 33 12.17 -2.48 -4.94
CA PHE A 33 10.83 -2.66 -4.37
C PHE A 33 10.84 -3.66 -3.22
N GLU A 34 11.54 -4.78 -3.35
CA GLU A 34 11.73 -5.76 -2.26
C GLU A 34 12.33 -5.08 -1.03
N ARG A 35 13.37 -4.26 -1.19
CA ARG A 35 13.95 -3.47 -0.09
C ARG A 35 12.98 -2.45 0.52
N LEU A 36 12.11 -1.85 -0.28
CA LEU A 36 11.08 -0.93 0.22
C LEU A 36 9.98 -1.65 1.01
N GLN A 37 9.71 -2.93 0.73
CA GLN A 37 8.76 -3.75 1.51
C GLN A 37 9.28 -4.09 2.90
N ASP A 38 10.61 -4.24 3.02
CA ASP A 38 11.31 -4.53 4.26
C ASP A 38 11.58 -3.27 5.11
N TYR A 39 11.07 -2.11 4.69
CA TYR A 39 11.25 -0.87 5.45
C TYR A 39 10.57 -0.98 6.81
N ASP A 40 11.35 -0.75 7.86
CA ASP A 40 10.90 -0.90 9.24
C ASP A 40 10.11 0.33 9.71
N PHE A 41 8.82 0.12 9.97
CA PHE A 41 7.92 1.10 10.56
C PHE A 41 7.63 0.78 12.04
N ASP A 42 8.31 -0.18 12.66
CA ASP A 42 8.07 -0.55 14.06
C ASP A 42 8.57 0.53 15.03
N SER A 43 7.99 0.51 16.23
CA SER A 43 8.39 1.42 17.30
C SER A 43 9.77 1.06 17.83
N PRO A 44 10.65 2.03 18.11
CA PRO A 44 12.00 1.73 18.54
C PRO A 44 12.07 1.14 19.97
N THR A 45 11.01 1.26 20.77
CA THR A 45 10.90 0.56 22.05
C THR A 45 9.47 0.10 22.35
N ASP A 46 9.36 -1.00 23.11
CA ASP A 46 8.10 -1.49 23.66
C ASP A 46 7.58 -0.69 24.86
N THR A 47 8.34 0.30 25.33
CA THR A 47 7.98 1.11 26.51
C THR A 47 6.81 2.04 26.21
N LEU A 48 5.90 2.21 27.17
CA LEU A 48 4.84 3.21 27.06
C LEU A 48 5.42 4.62 26.99
N ILE A 49 4.95 5.42 26.04
CA ILE A 49 5.39 6.80 25.92
C ILE A 49 4.75 7.68 26.99
N ASP A 50 5.46 8.74 27.37
CA ASP A 50 4.84 9.87 28.04
C ASP A 50 3.83 10.53 27.09
N ILE A 51 2.58 10.61 27.52
CA ILE A 51 1.46 11.23 26.81
C ILE A 51 1.03 12.55 27.46
N SER A 52 1.89 13.16 28.28
CA SER A 52 1.65 14.49 28.85
C SER A 52 1.32 15.50 27.75
N ILE A 53 0.34 16.36 28.02
CA ILE A 53 -0.14 17.33 27.03
C ILE A 53 0.95 18.34 26.66
N GLU A 54 1.83 18.69 27.60
CA GLU A 54 2.99 19.55 27.38
C GLU A 54 3.94 18.94 26.35
N ARG A 55 4.26 17.66 26.49
CA ARG A 55 5.09 16.93 25.52
C ARG A 55 4.41 16.88 24.16
N LEU A 56 3.13 16.49 24.08
CA LEU A 56 2.42 16.37 22.81
C LEU A 56 2.32 17.72 22.09
N ARG A 57 2.06 18.81 22.82
CA ARG A 57 2.06 20.19 22.27
C ARG A 57 3.43 20.57 21.73
N SER A 58 4.53 20.18 22.39
CA SER A 58 5.89 20.43 21.88
C SER A 58 6.21 19.71 20.56
N LYS A 59 5.41 18.70 20.19
CA LYS A 59 5.54 17.91 18.96
C LYS A 59 4.51 18.27 17.89
N LYS A 60 3.73 19.33 18.09
CA LYS A 60 2.65 19.74 17.19
C LYS A 60 3.14 19.97 15.76
N ASP A 61 4.27 20.64 15.58
CA ASP A 61 4.82 20.93 14.24
C ASP A 61 5.19 19.65 13.49
N LEU A 62 5.65 18.61 14.21
CA LEU A 62 5.95 17.30 13.61
C LEU A 62 4.68 16.57 13.17
N LEU A 63 3.61 16.65 13.96
CA LEU A 63 2.30 16.12 13.57
C LEU A 63 1.74 16.86 12.33
N THR A 64 1.87 18.19 12.30
CA THR A 64 1.50 18.99 11.13
C THR A 64 2.36 18.67 9.91
N ARG A 65 3.64 18.36 10.10
CA ARG A 65 4.50 17.91 9.00
C ARG A 65 4.05 16.57 8.44
N LEU A 66 3.65 15.62 9.28
CA LEU A 66 3.09 14.34 8.83
C LEU A 66 1.82 14.56 8.01
N ASP A 67 0.88 15.35 8.52
CA ASP A 67 -0.44 15.51 7.89
C ASP A 67 -0.47 16.40 6.64
N SER A 68 0.38 17.43 6.56
CA SER A 68 0.29 18.47 5.53
C SER A 68 1.33 18.30 4.44
N SER A 69 2.36 17.48 4.68
CA SER A 69 3.47 17.30 3.75
C SER A 69 3.77 15.84 3.48
N LEU A 70 4.15 15.06 4.50
CA LEU A 70 4.69 13.72 4.27
C LEU A 70 3.64 12.73 3.76
N LEU A 71 2.44 12.70 4.35
CA LEU A 71 1.36 11.81 3.91
C LEU A 71 0.80 12.19 2.54
N PRO A 72 0.53 13.48 2.24
CA PRO A 72 0.18 13.89 0.87
C PRO A 72 1.26 13.55 -0.16
N GLN A 73 2.54 13.72 0.20
CA GLN A 73 3.66 13.38 -0.69
C GLN A 73 3.73 11.87 -0.95
N LEU A 74 3.55 11.04 0.08
CA LEU A 74 3.45 9.60 -0.06
C LEU A 74 2.30 9.22 -1.00
N GLN A 75 1.11 9.80 -0.78
CA GLN A 75 -0.05 9.57 -1.64
C GLN A 75 0.28 9.88 -3.11
N GLN A 76 0.84 11.05 -3.39
CA GLN A 76 1.22 11.46 -4.74
C GLN A 76 2.23 10.50 -5.40
N GLN A 77 3.20 10.01 -4.62
CA GLN A 77 4.19 9.03 -5.10
C GLN A 77 3.50 7.71 -5.47
N CYS A 78 2.59 7.21 -4.64
CA CYS A 78 1.77 6.02 -4.91
C CYS A 78 0.86 6.21 -6.14
N THR A 79 0.22 7.38 -6.27
CA THR A 79 -0.61 7.72 -7.44
C THR A 79 0.22 7.73 -8.72
N SER A 80 1.41 8.33 -8.65
CA SER A 80 2.32 8.40 -9.81
C SER A 80 2.78 7.00 -10.22
N LEU A 81 3.12 6.16 -9.24
CA LEU A 81 3.50 4.77 -9.49
C LEU A 81 2.35 4.00 -10.16
N SER A 82 1.17 3.98 -9.53
CA SER A 82 -0.01 3.28 -10.08
C SER A 82 -0.37 3.78 -11.48
N GLY A 83 -0.31 5.10 -11.70
CA GLY A 83 -0.57 5.73 -12.99
C GLY A 83 0.40 5.29 -14.09
N LEU A 84 1.68 5.13 -13.77
CA LEU A 84 2.69 4.60 -14.70
C LEU A 84 2.41 3.15 -15.06
N LEU A 85 2.14 2.31 -14.05
CA LEU A 85 1.87 0.88 -14.23
C LEU A 85 0.57 0.63 -15.03
N ARG A 86 -0.40 1.56 -14.99
CA ARG A 86 -1.66 1.47 -15.74
C ARG A 86 -1.52 1.70 -17.25
N ARG A 87 -0.44 2.35 -17.69
CA ARG A 87 -0.25 2.83 -19.07
C ARG A 87 0.99 2.23 -19.77
N PRO A 88 1.21 0.90 -19.73
CA PRO A 88 2.41 0.26 -20.29
C PRO A 88 2.58 0.50 -21.78
N ASN A 89 1.47 0.62 -22.53
CA ASN A 89 1.50 0.79 -23.98
C ASN A 89 2.16 2.09 -24.42
N HIS A 90 2.16 3.13 -23.59
CA HIS A 90 2.88 4.38 -23.88
C HIS A 90 4.40 4.21 -23.79
N PHE A 91 4.85 3.19 -23.05
CA PHE A 91 6.26 2.94 -22.77
C PHE A 91 6.82 1.70 -23.46
N LYS A 92 5.98 0.89 -24.13
CA LYS A 92 6.46 -0.20 -25.02
C LYS A 92 7.47 0.30 -26.05
N ASN A 93 7.34 1.56 -26.49
CA ASN A 93 8.26 2.18 -27.44
C ASN A 93 9.46 2.89 -26.78
N ASN A 94 9.47 3.04 -25.45
CA ASN A 94 10.56 3.65 -24.69
C ASN A 94 10.61 3.11 -23.25
N PRO A 95 11.03 1.85 -23.07
CA PRO A 95 11.08 1.20 -21.76
C PRO A 95 12.07 1.86 -20.80
N ASP A 96 13.18 2.40 -21.31
CA ASP A 96 14.19 3.10 -20.51
C ASP A 96 13.60 4.30 -19.75
N SER A 97 12.73 5.06 -20.41
CA SER A 97 12.04 6.21 -19.80
C SER A 97 11.11 5.78 -18.67
N MET A 98 10.38 4.67 -18.83
CA MET A 98 9.52 4.13 -17.78
C MET A 98 10.35 3.69 -16.57
N PHE A 99 11.40 2.91 -16.80
CA PHE A 99 12.26 2.41 -15.73
C PHE A 99 12.98 3.55 -15.00
N LYS A 100 13.39 4.61 -15.71
CA LYS A 100 13.94 5.82 -15.09
C LYS A 100 12.92 6.52 -14.18
N GLN A 101 11.67 6.63 -14.62
CA GLN A 101 10.60 7.24 -13.81
C GLN A 101 10.27 6.39 -12.58
N ILE A 102 10.17 5.07 -12.73
CA ILE A 102 9.96 4.16 -11.60
C ILE A 102 11.11 4.27 -10.61
N SER A 103 12.36 4.26 -11.09
CA SER A 103 13.56 4.41 -10.23
C SER A 103 13.53 5.74 -9.46
N GLN A 104 13.09 6.83 -10.10
CA GLN A 104 12.93 8.13 -9.43
C GLN A 104 11.84 8.07 -8.34
N ILE A 105 10.73 7.40 -8.60
CA ILE A 105 9.67 7.21 -7.61
C ILE A 105 10.16 6.37 -6.43
N GLN A 106 10.90 5.28 -6.66
CA GLN A 106 11.50 4.46 -5.60
C GLN A 106 12.46 5.27 -4.73
N ALA A 107 13.33 6.08 -5.36
CA ALA A 107 14.24 6.96 -4.63
C ALA A 107 13.48 7.97 -3.76
N ASN A 108 12.42 8.56 -4.31
CA ASN A 108 11.57 9.51 -3.59
C ASN A 108 10.79 8.85 -2.44
N LEU A 109 10.24 7.65 -2.66
CA LEU A 109 9.55 6.85 -1.64
C LEU A 109 10.48 6.54 -0.47
N ARG A 110 11.71 6.10 -0.75
CA ARG A 110 12.72 5.81 0.29
C ARG A 110 12.99 7.03 1.18
N LEU A 111 13.10 8.22 0.57
CA LEU A 111 13.29 9.46 1.32
C LEU A 111 12.05 9.80 2.15
N THR A 112 10.86 9.69 1.58
CA THR A 112 9.59 9.93 2.30
C THR A 112 9.44 8.98 3.48
N PHE A 113 9.71 7.69 3.31
CA PHE A 113 9.65 6.69 4.39
C PHE A 113 10.60 7.01 5.52
N SER A 114 11.85 7.34 5.20
CA SER A 114 12.84 7.75 6.21
C SER A 114 12.37 8.96 7.00
N GLN A 115 11.80 9.95 6.33
CA GLN A 115 11.26 11.13 7.01
C GLN A 115 10.02 10.82 7.85
N ILE A 116 9.11 9.97 7.37
CA ILE A 116 7.93 9.54 8.13
C ILE A 116 8.36 8.79 9.38
N VAL A 117 9.21 7.76 9.26
CA VAL A 117 9.65 6.94 10.40
C VAL A 117 10.44 7.76 11.40
N GLN A 118 11.36 8.60 10.94
CA GLN A 118 12.07 9.52 11.83
C GLN A 118 11.10 10.43 12.58
N THR A 119 10.17 11.07 11.87
CA THR A 119 9.19 11.98 12.48
C THR A 119 8.28 11.24 13.46
N LEU A 120 7.83 10.03 13.12
CA LEU A 120 7.04 9.18 13.99
C LEU A 120 7.80 8.80 15.25
N ASN A 121 9.06 8.40 15.14
CA ASN A 121 9.88 8.02 16.30
C ASN A 121 10.19 9.21 17.21
N GLU A 122 10.24 10.43 16.67
CA GLU A 122 10.39 11.66 17.46
C GLU A 122 9.11 12.04 18.23
N ILE A 123 7.93 11.73 17.69
CA ILE A 123 6.64 11.98 18.36
C ILE A 123 6.30 10.84 19.33
N PHE A 124 6.37 9.60 18.82
CA PHE A 124 6.01 8.34 19.46
C PHE A 124 7.22 7.39 19.49
N PRO A 125 8.19 7.60 20.39
CA PRO A 125 9.38 6.74 20.51
C PRO A 125 9.06 5.37 21.09
N GLY A 126 7.82 5.08 21.47
CA GLY A 126 7.42 3.85 22.13
C GLY A 126 5.97 3.51 21.82
N LYS A 127 5.34 2.69 22.67
CA LYS A 127 3.92 2.32 22.53
C LYS A 127 3.02 3.41 23.07
N ILE A 128 1.98 3.74 22.30
CA ILE A 128 0.89 4.58 22.77
C ILE A 128 -0.02 3.69 23.63
N PRO A 129 -0.42 4.11 24.83
CA PRO A 129 -1.38 3.34 25.64
C PRO A 129 -2.70 3.14 24.88
N GLU A 130 -3.27 1.94 25.00
CA GLU A 130 -4.60 1.64 24.47
C GLU A 130 -5.62 2.67 25.01
N PRO A 131 -6.47 3.27 24.16
CA PRO A 131 -7.40 4.30 24.59
C PRO A 131 -8.43 3.76 25.59
N CYS A 132 -8.43 4.29 26.82
CA CYS A 132 -9.49 4.04 27.79
C CYS A 132 -10.72 4.88 27.47
N GLN A 133 -11.88 4.23 27.21
CA GLN A 133 -13.14 4.88 26.84
C GLN A 133 -13.66 5.95 27.83
N ARG A 134 -13.11 6.01 29.05
CA ARG A 134 -13.64 6.86 30.14
C ARG A 134 -13.03 8.25 30.24
N ASN A 135 -11.89 8.53 29.63
CA ASN A 135 -11.22 9.82 29.83
C ASN A 135 -10.51 10.30 28.57
N ASP A 136 -11.19 11.13 27.79
CA ASP A 136 -10.65 11.75 26.58
C ASP A 136 -10.02 13.14 26.84
N GLN A 137 -10.11 13.63 28.09
CA GLN A 137 -9.53 14.87 28.63
C GLN A 137 -9.71 16.12 27.73
N HIS A 138 -10.71 16.16 26.83
CA HIS A 138 -10.98 17.26 25.89
C HIS A 138 -9.74 17.80 25.14
N PHE A 139 -8.75 16.95 24.82
CA PHE A 139 -7.48 17.39 24.23
C PHE A 139 -7.48 17.58 22.69
N ASN A 140 -8.64 17.75 22.06
CA ASN A 140 -8.78 17.98 20.62
C ASN A 140 -7.96 16.99 19.75
N GLU A 141 -6.99 17.47 18.97
CA GLU A 141 -6.12 16.65 18.12
C GLU A 141 -5.19 15.70 18.90
N PHE A 142 -4.97 15.97 20.20
CA PHE A 142 -4.10 15.17 21.07
C PHE A 142 -4.86 14.11 21.88
N LYS A 143 -6.14 13.86 21.57
CA LYS A 143 -6.86 12.75 22.19
C LYS A 143 -6.13 11.43 21.93
N ILE A 144 -5.88 10.67 23.00
CA ILE A 144 -5.09 9.42 22.96
C ILE A 144 -5.61 8.46 21.89
N TYR A 145 -6.94 8.30 21.77
CA TYR A 145 -7.51 7.43 20.75
C TYR A 145 -7.13 7.85 19.32
N ARG A 146 -7.07 9.16 19.02
CA ARG A 146 -6.70 9.66 17.69
C ARG A 146 -5.25 9.33 17.40
N LEU A 147 -4.36 9.59 18.36
CA LEU A 147 -2.93 9.35 18.24
C LEU A 147 -2.63 7.85 18.13
N HIS A 148 -3.33 7.02 18.91
CA HIS A 148 -3.25 5.56 18.84
C HIS A 148 -3.64 5.06 17.44
N ARG A 149 -4.84 5.40 16.96
CA ARG A 149 -5.31 4.98 15.63
C ARG A 149 -4.45 5.53 14.50
N PHE A 150 -3.96 6.76 14.62
CA PHE A 150 -3.01 7.34 13.68
C PHE A 150 -1.70 6.56 13.61
N ASN A 151 -1.11 6.25 14.77
CA ASN A 151 0.13 5.48 14.85
C ASN A 151 -0.06 4.05 14.33
N ASP A 152 -1.13 3.38 14.71
CA ASP A 152 -1.45 2.01 14.23
C ASP A 152 -1.68 1.99 12.72
N SER A 153 -2.38 3.00 12.19
CA SER A 153 -2.64 3.09 10.77
C SER A 153 -1.33 3.28 9.99
N LEU A 154 -0.39 4.09 10.48
CA LEU A 154 0.91 4.25 9.83
C LEU A 154 1.80 3.01 9.93
N ARG A 155 1.96 2.48 11.15
CA ARG A 155 2.88 1.38 11.43
C ARG A 155 2.33 0.01 11.01
N GLY A 156 1.02 -0.13 10.86
CA GLY A 156 0.37 -1.37 10.43
C GLY A 156 -0.27 -1.25 9.05
N ASN A 157 -1.36 -0.50 8.95
CA ASN A 157 -2.22 -0.52 7.76
C ASN A 157 -1.50 0.01 6.51
N ILE A 158 -0.93 1.21 6.57
CA ILE A 158 -0.21 1.85 5.45
C ILE A 158 0.97 0.98 5.03
N GLN A 159 1.77 0.47 5.96
CA GLN A 159 2.89 -0.43 5.65
C GLN A 159 2.40 -1.68 4.90
N ALA A 160 1.33 -2.32 5.39
CA ALA A 160 0.75 -3.49 4.73
C ALA A 160 0.20 -3.18 3.32
N ARG A 161 -0.47 -2.03 3.14
CA ARG A 161 -0.97 -1.62 1.81
C ARG A 161 0.16 -1.27 0.84
N LEU A 162 1.23 -0.64 1.32
CA LEU A 162 2.41 -0.36 0.53
C LEU A 162 3.08 -1.65 0.07
N ARG A 163 3.17 -2.66 0.94
CA ARG A 163 3.70 -3.98 0.57
C ARG A 163 2.93 -4.57 -0.60
N LEU A 164 1.60 -4.59 -0.54
CA LEU A 164 0.74 -5.06 -1.63
C LEU A 164 0.98 -4.27 -2.93
N LEU A 165 1.03 -2.93 -2.86
CA LEU A 165 1.33 -2.10 -4.04
C LEU A 165 2.70 -2.43 -4.65
N PHE A 166 3.70 -2.74 -3.83
CA PHE A 166 5.03 -3.11 -4.30
C PHE A 166 5.06 -4.53 -4.88
N GLU A 167 4.35 -5.49 -4.30
CA GLU A 167 4.20 -6.85 -4.85
C GLU A 167 3.56 -6.80 -6.26
N ASP A 168 2.52 -5.99 -6.40
CA ASP A 168 1.86 -5.72 -7.68
C ASP A 168 2.81 -5.05 -8.68
N SER A 169 3.63 -4.10 -8.21
CA SER A 169 4.63 -3.42 -9.03
C SER A 169 5.71 -4.39 -9.52
N ILE A 170 6.20 -5.28 -8.65
CA ILE A 170 7.16 -6.34 -8.98
C ILE A 170 6.56 -7.27 -10.03
N THR A 171 5.34 -7.76 -9.80
CA THR A 171 4.63 -8.65 -10.72
C THR A 171 4.45 -8.01 -12.09
N PHE A 172 4.10 -6.72 -12.13
CA PHE A 172 4.01 -5.98 -13.39
C PHE A 172 5.35 -5.90 -14.13
N ILE A 173 6.44 -5.56 -13.43
CA ILE A 173 7.77 -5.41 -14.03
C ILE A 173 8.30 -6.75 -14.53
N ASP A 174 8.05 -7.84 -13.79
CA ASP A 174 8.47 -9.17 -14.19
C ASP A 174 7.70 -9.65 -15.44
N ASN A 175 6.38 -9.42 -15.50
CA ASN A 175 5.59 -9.66 -16.70
C ASN A 175 6.04 -8.79 -17.89
N PHE A 176 6.46 -7.54 -17.64
CA PHE A 176 7.03 -6.68 -18.67
C PHE A 176 8.35 -7.25 -19.22
N LYS A 177 9.23 -7.74 -18.33
CA LYS A 177 10.51 -8.38 -18.67
C LYS A 177 10.35 -9.62 -19.55
N LEU A 178 9.29 -10.39 -19.31
CA LEU A 178 8.93 -11.59 -20.07
C LEU A 178 8.15 -11.28 -21.37
N SER A 179 7.89 -10.00 -21.67
CA SER A 179 7.02 -9.57 -22.77
C SER A 179 5.60 -10.15 -22.68
N THR A 180 5.18 -10.64 -21.52
CA THR A 180 3.85 -11.21 -21.25
C THR A 180 2.88 -10.18 -20.68
N ALA A 181 3.26 -8.90 -20.69
CA ALA A 181 2.54 -7.78 -20.08
C ALA A 181 1.02 -7.87 -20.30
N ARG A 182 0.33 -8.44 -19.32
CA ARG A 182 -1.11 -8.35 -19.15
C ARG A 182 -1.40 -7.18 -18.23
N ARG A 183 -2.46 -6.45 -18.55
CA ARG A 183 -2.98 -5.42 -17.65
C ARG A 183 -3.50 -6.14 -16.41
N SER A 184 -2.95 -5.85 -15.23
CA SER A 184 -3.57 -6.29 -13.97
C SER A 184 -4.47 -5.19 -13.45
N ASP A 185 -5.76 -5.52 -13.26
CA ASP A 185 -6.70 -4.66 -12.55
C ASP A 185 -6.39 -4.62 -11.04
N GLU A 186 -5.54 -5.51 -10.54
CA GLU A 186 -5.15 -5.60 -9.13
C GLU A 186 -4.38 -4.35 -8.66
N ASN A 187 -3.49 -3.81 -9.50
CA ASN A 187 -2.73 -2.59 -9.18
C ASN A 187 -3.62 -1.37 -8.91
N GLU A 188 -4.78 -1.28 -9.57
CA GLU A 188 -5.76 -0.21 -9.31
C GLU A 188 -6.40 -0.40 -7.94
N PHE A 189 -6.74 -1.63 -7.58
CA PHE A 189 -7.33 -1.96 -6.29
C PHE A 189 -6.34 -1.76 -5.13
N ALA A 190 -5.08 -2.17 -5.28
CA ALA A 190 -4.04 -1.91 -4.29
C ALA A 190 -3.79 -0.41 -4.08
N TYR A 191 -3.76 0.37 -5.18
CA TYR A 191 -3.66 1.83 -5.10
C TYR A 191 -4.85 2.46 -4.37
N LEU A 192 -6.09 2.10 -4.74
CA LEU A 192 -7.28 2.66 -4.10
C LEU A 192 -7.27 2.41 -2.59
N LYS A 193 -6.86 1.20 -2.18
CA LYS A 193 -6.72 0.86 -0.76
C LYS A 193 -5.66 1.70 -0.05
N ILE A 194 -4.48 1.92 -0.63
CA ILE A 194 -3.47 2.78 0.03
C ILE A 194 -3.94 4.24 0.07
N ASP A 195 -4.61 4.73 -0.97
CA ASP A 195 -5.15 6.08 -1.02
C ASP A 195 -6.19 6.30 0.10
N GLU A 196 -7.13 5.37 0.23
CA GLU A 196 -8.15 5.36 1.29
C GLU A 196 -7.52 5.32 2.69
N GLU A 197 -6.52 4.46 2.92
CA GLU A 197 -5.83 4.38 4.22
C GLU A 197 -5.03 5.66 4.54
N ILE A 198 -4.36 6.27 3.56
CA ILE A 198 -3.67 7.55 3.77
C ILE A 198 -4.68 8.66 4.11
N GLN A 199 -5.81 8.72 3.40
CA GLN A 199 -6.86 9.70 3.70
C GLN A 199 -7.46 9.47 5.09
N LEU A 200 -7.72 8.23 5.48
CA LEU A 200 -8.18 7.87 6.82
C LEU A 200 -7.16 8.29 7.90
N THR A 201 -5.88 8.02 7.65
CA THR A 201 -4.78 8.42 8.54
C THR A 201 -4.75 9.92 8.78
N ILE A 202 -4.86 10.72 7.70
CA ILE A 202 -4.92 12.19 7.79
C ILE A 202 -6.16 12.64 8.59
N ARG A 203 -7.30 11.96 8.42
CA ARG A 203 -8.52 12.26 9.19
C ARG A 203 -8.37 11.98 10.69
N TYR A 204 -7.55 11.03 11.14
CA TYR A 204 -7.33 10.86 12.58
C TYR A 204 -6.76 12.13 13.23
N LEU A 205 -5.92 12.88 12.51
CA LEU A 205 -5.34 14.14 12.99
C LEU A 205 -6.29 15.33 12.84
N LYS A 206 -6.99 15.45 11.71
CA LYS A 206 -7.75 16.67 11.35
C LYS A 206 -9.28 16.52 11.34
N GLY A 207 -9.79 15.30 11.37
CA GLY A 207 -11.21 14.99 11.20
C GLY A 207 -12.06 15.41 12.39
N SER A 208 -13.34 15.66 12.11
CA SER A 208 -14.33 15.83 13.18
C SER A 208 -14.53 14.50 13.91
N GLU A 209 -14.85 14.57 15.20
CA GLU A 209 -15.05 13.34 16.00
C GLU A 209 -16.19 12.50 15.48
N LEU A 210 -17.26 13.15 15.03
CA LEU A 210 -18.39 12.47 14.41
C LEU A 210 -17.97 11.72 13.13
N SER A 211 -17.11 12.30 12.30
CA SER A 211 -16.61 11.62 11.10
C SER A 211 -15.75 10.40 11.46
N LEU A 212 -14.95 10.49 12.52
CA LEU A 212 -14.13 9.38 12.98
C LEU A 212 -14.97 8.26 13.60
N ILE A 213 -15.96 8.60 14.42
CA ILE A 213 -16.91 7.64 14.99
C ILE A 213 -17.64 6.89 13.87
N TRP A 214 -18.08 7.60 12.83
CA TRP A 214 -18.74 6.99 11.69
C TRP A 214 -17.86 5.97 10.94
N GLU A 215 -16.58 6.29 10.71
CA GLU A 215 -15.66 5.32 10.09
C GLU A 215 -15.38 4.14 11.01
N LEU A 216 -15.20 4.36 12.32
CA LEU A 216 -15.08 3.26 13.30
C LEU A 216 -16.31 2.35 13.30
N TRP A 217 -17.50 2.92 13.18
CA TRP A 217 -18.74 2.16 13.11
C TRP A 217 -18.85 1.35 11.83
N LYS A 218 -18.46 1.92 10.68
CA LYS A 218 -18.40 1.16 9.43
C LYS A 218 -17.47 -0.04 9.55
N ASP A 219 -16.28 0.14 10.13
CA ASP A 219 -15.32 -0.96 10.30
C ASP A 219 -15.88 -2.04 11.23
N LEU A 220 -16.50 -1.64 12.34
CA LEU A 220 -17.15 -2.57 13.27
C LEU A 220 -18.30 -3.35 12.62
N ILE A 221 -19.13 -2.67 11.82
CA ILE A 221 -20.23 -3.29 11.07
C ILE A 221 -19.67 -4.28 10.05
N LYS A 222 -18.63 -3.90 9.29
CA LYS A 222 -17.97 -4.80 8.32
C LYS A 222 -17.40 -6.04 9.02
N MET A 223 -16.67 -5.88 10.12
CA MET A 223 -16.15 -7.01 10.90
C MET A 223 -17.27 -7.92 11.38
N SER A 224 -18.34 -7.35 11.94
CA SER A 224 -19.49 -8.11 12.40
C SER A 224 -20.15 -8.88 11.24
N HIS A 225 -20.23 -8.27 10.05
CA HIS A 225 -20.77 -8.92 8.87
C HIS A 225 -19.90 -10.10 8.41
N TYR A 226 -18.57 -9.93 8.36
CA TYR A 226 -17.64 -11.01 8.04
C TYR A 226 -17.70 -12.17 9.05
N GLU A 227 -17.78 -11.87 10.35
CA GLU A 227 -17.92 -12.90 11.39
C GLU A 227 -19.24 -13.67 11.24
N LEU A 228 -20.33 -12.97 10.94
CA LEU A 228 -21.63 -13.59 10.70
C LEU A 228 -21.63 -14.46 9.44
N GLU A 229 -21.05 -13.99 8.33
CA GLU A 229 -20.91 -14.78 7.10
C GLU A 229 -20.04 -16.03 7.33
N TYR A 230 -18.92 -15.88 8.06
CA TYR A 230 -18.07 -17.00 8.43
C TYR A 230 -18.84 -18.02 9.26
N LEU A 231 -19.57 -17.59 10.29
CA LEU A 231 -20.38 -18.49 11.12
C LEU A 231 -21.49 -19.17 10.32
N LEU A 232 -22.15 -18.45 9.40
CA LEU A 232 -23.16 -19.01 8.52
C LEU A 232 -22.58 -20.08 7.58
N ASP A 233 -21.37 -19.88 7.03
CA ASP A 233 -20.65 -20.89 6.24
C ASP A 233 -20.29 -22.13 7.08
N GLN A 234 -19.86 -21.94 8.33
CA GLN A 234 -19.59 -23.06 9.25
C GLN A 234 -20.86 -23.86 9.59
N MET A 235 -22.01 -23.18 9.62
CA MET A 235 -23.31 -23.76 9.96
C MET A 235 -24.05 -24.35 8.75
N ASP A 236 -23.52 -24.22 7.52
CA ASP A 236 -24.11 -24.82 6.33
C ASP A 236 -24.08 -26.37 6.43
N PRO A 237 -25.24 -27.05 6.54
CA PRO A 237 -25.29 -28.50 6.65
C PRO A 237 -24.79 -29.23 5.38
N MET A 238 -24.63 -28.52 4.25
CA MET A 238 -24.13 -29.08 2.99
C MET A 238 -22.61 -28.93 2.80
N ARG A 239 -21.91 -28.33 3.76
CA ARG A 239 -20.45 -28.09 3.70
C ARG A 239 -19.60 -29.35 3.49
N PRO A 240 -19.90 -30.52 4.11
CA PRO A 240 -19.15 -31.75 3.85
C PRO A 240 -19.29 -32.23 2.40
N LEU A 241 -20.50 -32.14 1.84
CA LEU A 241 -20.81 -32.57 0.47
C LEU A 241 -20.16 -31.67 -0.59
N ASN A 242 -19.96 -30.38 -0.28
CA ASN A 242 -19.30 -29.42 -1.17
C ASN A 242 -17.77 -29.51 -1.15
N GLN A 243 -17.15 -30.05 -0.08
CA GLN A 243 -15.71 -30.33 -0.03
C GLN A 243 -15.34 -31.60 -0.82
N GLU A 244 -16.20 -32.63 -0.82
CA GLU A 244 -15.99 -33.85 -1.61
C GLU A 244 -16.11 -33.59 -3.12
N ARG A 245 -17.01 -32.70 -3.56
CA ARG A 245 -17.15 -32.32 -4.97
C ARG A 245 -15.99 -31.50 -5.54
N LYS A 246 -15.17 -30.86 -4.69
CA LYS A 246 -13.99 -30.09 -5.12
C LYS A 246 -12.69 -30.92 -5.14
N SER A 247 -12.77 -32.18 -4.71
CA SER A 247 -11.63 -33.10 -4.63
C SER A 247 -11.68 -34.21 -5.69
N LEU A 248 -12.57 -34.08 -6.67
CA LEU A 248 -12.75 -34.91 -7.86
C LEU A 248 -12.57 -34.05 -9.12
#